data_AF-A0A2E7FNT7-F1
#
_entry.id   AF-A0A2E7FNT7-F1
#
_cell.length_a   1.000
_cell.length_b   1.000
_cell.length_c   1.000
_cell.angle_alpha   90.00
_cell.angle_beta   90.00
_cell.angle_gamma   90.00
#
_symmetry.space_group_name_H-M   'P 1'
#
loop_
_entity.id
_entity.type
_entity.pdbx_description
1 polymer ?
#
loop_
_entity_poly.entity_id
_entity_poly.type
_entity_poly.pdbx_seq_one_letter_code
_entity_poly.pdbx_strand_id
1 'polypeptide(L)'
;MAGKWHCNSLFNSPEQPQPGDVGFDHWLATQNNAAPSHANPINYVRNGVEVGSIEGYSCQIVADEAITWIQSHQDTSPEQPFFFYLAFHEPHEPIASPEELIVPYRSVAVSEEEATYFANV
;
A
#
# COMPACT_ATOMS: atom_id res chain seq x y z
N MET A 1 4.39 -0.51 -9.47
CA MET A 1 3.19 -0.11 -8.71
C MET A 1 3.38 -0.43 -7.25
N ALA A 2 2.70 0.27 -6.35
CA ALA A 2 2.59 -0.16 -4.96
C ALA A 2 1.18 0.07 -4.42
N GLY A 3 0.68 -0.89 -3.63
CA GLY A 3 -0.59 -0.80 -2.90
C GLY A 3 -1.68 -1.74 -3.39
N LYS A 4 -2.92 -1.26 -3.44
CA LYS A 4 -4.11 -2.08 -3.74
C LYS A 4 -4.16 -2.51 -5.21
N TRP A 5 -4.31 -3.82 -5.45
CA TRP A 5 -4.50 -4.36 -6.79
C TRP A 5 -5.99 -4.45 -7.18
N HIS A 6 -6.71 -5.38 -6.56
CA HIS A 6 -8.16 -5.60 -6.66
C HIS A 6 -8.71 -5.87 -8.07
N CYS A 7 -7.88 -6.37 -8.99
CA CYS A 7 -8.28 -6.68 -10.36
C CYS A 7 -8.28 -8.20 -10.68
N ASN A 8 -8.22 -9.06 -9.65
CA ASN A 8 -8.36 -10.50 -9.80
C ASN A 8 -8.97 -11.13 -8.53
N SER A 9 -9.38 -12.41 -8.62
CA SER A 9 -9.92 -13.19 -7.49
C SER A 9 -8.91 -14.18 -6.90
N LEU A 10 -7.92 -14.61 -7.70
CA LEU A 10 -6.84 -15.51 -7.32
C LEU A 10 -5.51 -14.74 -7.36
N PHE A 11 -5.26 -13.96 -6.30
CA PHE A 11 -4.04 -13.19 -6.18
C PHE A 11 -2.84 -14.06 -5.81
N ASN A 12 -1.67 -13.71 -6.33
CA ASN A 12 -0.43 -14.47 -6.20
C ASN A 12 -0.54 -15.94 -6.65
N SER A 13 -1.36 -16.19 -7.69
CA SER A 13 -1.53 -17.51 -8.30
C SER A 13 -1.35 -17.40 -9.81
N PRO A 14 -0.65 -18.35 -10.46
CA PRO A 14 -0.52 -18.38 -11.92
C PRO A 14 -1.85 -18.65 -12.64
N GLU A 15 -2.92 -19.00 -11.92
CA GLU A 15 -4.25 -19.24 -12.51
C GLU A 15 -4.95 -17.96 -12.99
N GLN A 16 -4.51 -16.78 -12.54
CA GLN A 16 -5.04 -15.49 -12.98
C GLN A 16 -3.93 -14.45 -13.18
N PRO A 17 -4.13 -13.45 -14.06
CA PRO A 17 -3.17 -12.37 -14.25
C PRO A 17 -2.87 -11.61 -12.96
N GLN A 18 -1.59 -11.41 -12.68
CA GLN A 18 -1.04 -10.60 -11.60
C GLN A 18 -0.57 -9.24 -12.15
N PRO A 19 -0.16 -8.28 -11.30
CA PRO A 19 0.33 -6.99 -11.80
C PRO A 19 1.44 -7.09 -12.86
N GLY A 20 2.35 -8.05 -12.72
CA GLY A 20 3.41 -8.28 -13.70
C GLY A 20 2.89 -8.71 -15.08
N ASP A 21 1.80 -9.47 -15.14
CA ASP A 21 1.20 -9.95 -16.40
C ASP A 21 0.52 -8.85 -17.20
N VAL A 22 0.27 -7.69 -16.59
CA VAL A 22 -0.34 -6.51 -17.21
C VAL A 22 0.63 -5.33 -17.35
N GLY A 23 1.94 -5.59 -17.23
CA GLY A 23 3.00 -4.64 -17.60
C GLY A 23 3.59 -3.83 -16.45
N PHE A 24 3.38 -4.22 -15.19
CA PHE A 24 4.13 -3.65 -14.08
C PHE A 24 5.45 -4.41 -13.86
N ASP A 25 6.57 -3.83 -14.29
CA ASP A 25 7.92 -4.41 -14.13
C ASP A 25 8.33 -4.61 -12.67
N HIS A 26 7.81 -3.76 -11.78
CA HIS A 26 7.98 -3.84 -10.34
C HIS A 26 6.65 -3.61 -9.64
N TRP A 27 6.34 -4.45 -8.67
CA TRP A 27 5.15 -4.27 -7.85
C TRP A 27 5.27 -4.81 -6.43
N LEU A 28 4.69 -4.07 -5.49
CA LEU A 28 4.37 -4.48 -4.12
C LEU A 28 2.86 -4.31 -3.93
N ALA A 29 2.10 -5.38 -3.73
CA ALA A 29 0.65 -5.27 -3.69
C ALA A 29 -0.02 -6.22 -2.70
N THR A 30 -1.24 -5.84 -2.31
CA THR A 30 -2.23 -6.76 -1.73
C THR A 30 -3.38 -6.95 -2.72
N GLN A 31 -4.14 -8.04 -2.58
CA GLN A 31 -5.30 -8.28 -3.43
C GLN A 31 -6.38 -7.20 -3.22
N ASN A 32 -6.89 -7.02 -2.00
CA ASN A 32 -7.90 -6.00 -1.71
C ASN A 32 -7.34 -4.99 -0.71
N ASN A 33 -7.54 -5.20 0.59
CA ASN A 33 -7.02 -4.29 1.61
C ASN A 33 -5.73 -4.83 2.24
N ALA A 34 -4.95 -3.94 2.83
CA ALA A 34 -3.92 -4.33 3.77
C ALA A 34 -4.59 -4.99 4.98
N ALA A 35 -4.05 -6.13 5.42
CA ALA A 35 -4.64 -6.96 6.47
C ALA A 35 -3.59 -7.33 7.51
N PRO A 36 -3.93 -7.39 8.81
CA PRO A 36 -5.30 -7.32 9.37
C PRO A 36 -5.89 -5.90 9.42
N SER A 37 -5.08 -4.87 9.20
CA SER A 37 -5.50 -3.47 9.08
C SER A 37 -4.47 -2.71 8.24
N HIS A 38 -4.63 -1.39 8.12
CA HIS A 38 -3.55 -0.54 7.60
C HIS A 38 -2.29 -0.57 8.46
N ALA A 39 -2.39 -0.92 9.75
CA ALA A 39 -1.24 -1.09 10.63
C ALA A 39 -0.73 -2.54 10.64
N ASN A 40 0.59 -2.67 10.52
CA ASN A 40 1.37 -3.90 10.56
C ASN A 40 0.84 -5.02 9.64
N PRO A 41 0.68 -4.76 8.33
CA PRO A 41 0.07 -5.72 7.42
C PRO A 41 0.96 -6.94 7.17
N ILE A 42 0.33 -8.06 6.84
CA ILE A 42 0.99 -9.37 6.66
C ILE A 42 0.81 -9.99 5.27
N ASN A 43 0.02 -9.34 4.41
CA ASN A 43 -0.50 -9.92 3.17
C ASN A 43 0.07 -9.28 1.90
N TYR A 44 1.18 -8.57 2.02
CA TYR A 44 1.88 -8.00 0.87
C TYR A 44 2.65 -9.05 0.10
N VAL A 45 2.62 -8.91 -1.23
CA VAL A 45 3.40 -9.70 -2.17
C VAL A 45 4.22 -8.74 -3.03
N ARG A 46 5.52 -9.01 -3.16
CA ARG A 46 6.45 -8.28 -4.01
C ARG A 46 6.88 -9.16 -5.16
N ASN A 47 6.55 -8.79 -6.39
CA ASN A 47 6.93 -9.53 -7.61
C ASN A 47 6.66 -11.05 -7.52
N GLY A 48 5.51 -11.44 -6.96
CA GLY A 48 5.12 -12.84 -6.80
C GLY A 48 5.67 -13.55 -5.55
N VAL A 49 6.45 -12.85 -4.72
CA VAL A 49 7.01 -13.39 -3.48
C VAL A 49 6.33 -12.76 -2.28
N GLU A 50 5.80 -13.58 -1.39
CA GLU A 50 5.21 -13.10 -0.12
C GLU A 50 6.26 -12.38 0.72
N VAL A 51 5.92 -11.18 1.21
CA VAL A 51 6.83 -10.35 2.02
C VAL A 51 6.75 -10.72 3.50
N GLY A 52 5.61 -11.27 3.94
CA GLY A 52 5.33 -11.52 5.35
C GLY A 52 4.86 -10.25 6.07
N SER A 53 5.09 -10.21 7.39
CA SER A 53 4.73 -9.07 8.23
C SER A 53 5.66 -7.88 7.97
N ILE A 54 5.06 -6.71 7.78
CA ILE A 54 5.77 -5.44 7.63
C ILE A 54 5.33 -4.55 8.78
N GLU A 55 6.27 -4.00 9.54
CA GLU A 55 5.99 -3.02 10.58
C GLU A 55 5.67 -1.65 9.97
N GLY A 56 4.68 -0.95 10.53
CA GLY A 56 4.28 0.39 10.11
C GLY A 56 2.88 0.46 9.49
N TYR A 57 2.59 1.57 8.82
CA TYR A 57 1.28 1.84 8.21
C TYR A 57 1.32 1.66 6.70
N SER A 58 0.23 1.14 6.13
CA SER A 58 0.13 0.76 4.73
C SER A 58 0.49 1.91 3.78
N CYS A 59 -0.03 3.12 4.03
CA CYS A 59 0.33 4.32 3.27
C CYS A 59 1.83 4.57 3.23
N GLN A 60 2.52 4.47 4.37
CA GLN A 60 3.94 4.70 4.46
C GLN A 60 4.71 3.57 3.76
N ILE A 61 4.30 2.32 3.96
CA ILE A 61 4.92 1.15 3.32
C ILE A 61 4.90 1.29 1.79
N VAL A 62 3.75 1.66 1.20
CA VAL A 62 3.64 1.80 -0.26
C VAL A 62 4.36 3.04 -0.79
N ALA A 63 4.38 4.14 -0.02
CA ALA A 63 5.13 5.34 -0.36
C ALA A 63 6.64 5.08 -0.33
N ASP A 64 7.14 4.38 0.69
CA ASP A 64 8.56 4.02 0.83
C ASP A 64 9.01 3.07 -0.27
N GLU A 65 8.17 2.10 -0.67
CA GLU A 65 8.45 1.24 -1.82
C GLU A 65 8.60 2.07 -3.10
N ALA A 66 7.69 3.03 -3.33
CA ALA A 66 7.75 3.91 -4.49
C ALA A 66 9.01 4.80 -4.47
N ILE A 67 9.31 5.44 -3.33
CA ILE A 67 10.51 6.27 -3.17
C ILE A 67 11.77 5.45 -3.44
N THR A 68 11.88 4.29 -2.80
CA THR A 68 13.05 3.39 -2.96
C THR A 68 13.20 2.96 -4.42
N TRP A 69 12.11 2.58 -5.08
CA TRP A 69 12.15 2.18 -6.49
C TRP A 69 12.55 3.34 -7.40
N ILE A 70 11.98 4.53 -7.20
CA ILE A 70 12.28 5.72 -8.02
C ILE A 70 13.74 6.13 -7.86
N GLN A 71 14.27 6.14 -6.62
CA GLN A 71 15.67 6.45 -6.35
C GLN A 71 16.61 5.45 -7.06
N SER A 72 16.34 4.15 -6.90
CA SER A 72 17.10 3.10 -7.58
C SER A 72 17.05 3.23 -9.11
N HIS A 73 15.88 3.57 -9.67
CA HIS A 73 15.72 3.79 -11.10
C HIS A 73 16.49 5.02 -11.59
N GLN A 74 16.48 6.12 -10.84
CA GLN A 74 17.27 7.31 -11.14
C GLN A 74 18.77 7.01 -11.11
N ASP A 75 19.23 6.18 -10.18
CA ASP A 75 20.65 5.82 -10.07
C ASP A 75 21.12 4.88 -11.19
N THR A 76 20.26 3.96 -11.62
CA THR A 76 20.63 2.88 -12.56
C THR A 76 20.27 3.15 -14.01
N SER A 77 19.18 3.88 -14.25
CA SER A 77 18.60 4.15 -15.58
C SER A 77 18.07 5.59 -15.70
N PRO A 78 18.89 6.63 -15.45
CA PRO A 78 18.43 8.02 -15.32
C PRO A 78 17.71 8.59 -16.55
N GLU A 79 18.07 8.13 -17.74
CA GLU A 79 17.49 8.59 -19.02
C GLU A 79 16.20 7.84 -19.40
N GLN A 80 15.89 6.74 -18.72
CA GLN A 80 14.69 5.95 -19.02
C GLN A 80 13.49 6.56 -18.30
N PRO A 81 12.43 7.02 -19.00
CA PRO A 81 11.21 7.46 -18.35
C PRO A 81 10.53 6.27 -17.65
N PHE A 82 9.81 6.55 -16.57
CA PHE A 82 9.07 5.53 -15.83
C PHE A 82 7.59 5.89 -15.69
N PHE A 83 6.79 4.87 -15.42
CA PHE A 83 5.42 5.00 -14.93
C PHE A 83 5.30 4.25 -13.60
N PHE A 84 4.82 4.93 -12.56
CA PHE A 84 4.58 4.31 -11.26
C PHE A 84 3.14 4.56 -10.83
N TYR A 85 2.37 3.49 -10.67
CA TYR A 85 1.01 3.53 -10.12
C TYR A 85 1.04 3.31 -8.60
N LEU A 86 0.62 4.31 -7.83
CA LEU A 86 0.59 4.28 -6.37
C LEU A 86 -0.87 4.31 -5.89
N ALA A 87 -1.35 3.17 -5.39
CA ALA A 87 -2.75 2.95 -5.04
C ALA A 87 -2.88 2.74 -3.53
N PHE A 88 -3.01 3.84 -2.78
CA PHE A 88 -3.20 3.80 -1.33
C PHE A 88 -4.43 2.97 -0.93
N HIS A 89 -4.34 2.30 0.22
CA HIS A 89 -5.48 1.58 0.81
C HIS A 89 -6.39 2.54 1.56
N GLU A 90 -5.78 3.54 2.19
CA GLU A 90 -6.41 4.64 2.89
C GLU A 90 -7.37 5.43 1.97
N PRO A 91 -8.57 5.84 2.44
CA PRO A 91 -9.12 5.64 3.78
C PRO A 91 -10.08 4.44 3.90
N HIS A 92 -9.94 3.40 3.06
CA HIS A 92 -10.85 2.25 3.09
C HIS A 92 -10.64 1.41 4.35
N GLU A 93 -11.70 0.83 4.94
CA GLU A 93 -11.55 -0.07 6.10
C GLU A 93 -10.72 -1.34 5.80
N PRO A 94 -9.99 -1.93 6.77
CA PRO A 94 -9.95 -1.60 8.20
C PRO A 94 -8.90 -0.52 8.50
N ILE A 95 -9.38 0.64 8.94
CA ILE A 95 -8.57 1.84 9.13
C ILE A 95 -7.69 1.67 10.36
N ALA A 96 -6.43 2.08 10.22
CA ALA A 96 -5.55 2.34 11.34
C ALA A 96 -4.73 3.59 11.02
N SER A 97 -4.64 4.50 11.98
CA SER A 97 -3.86 5.73 11.87
C SER A 97 -2.90 5.84 13.07
N PRO A 98 -1.74 6.50 12.93
CA PRO A 98 -0.87 6.84 14.06
C PRO A 98 -1.61 7.68 15.09
N GLU A 99 -1.43 7.37 16.38
CA GLU A 99 -2.11 8.06 17.49
C GLU A 99 -1.87 9.57 17.45
N GLU A 100 -0.65 9.99 17.12
CA GLU A 100 -0.28 11.39 16.99
C GLU A 100 -1.06 12.14 15.90
N LEU A 101 -1.55 11.43 14.88
CA LEU A 101 -2.41 11.99 13.84
C LEU A 101 -3.89 11.96 14.22
N ILE A 102 -4.30 11.06 15.12
CA ILE A 102 -5.68 10.97 15.62
C ILE A 102 -5.99 12.09 16.63
N VAL A 103 -5.05 12.38 17.53
CA VAL A 103 -5.21 13.34 18.63
C VAL A 103 -5.79 14.70 18.20
N PRO A 104 -5.33 15.35 17.11
CA PRO A 104 -5.89 16.63 16.66
C PRO A 104 -7.40 16.59 16.34
N TYR A 105 -7.90 15.44 15.89
CA TYR A 105 -9.28 15.29 15.42
C TYR A 105 -10.27 14.93 16.52
N ARG A 106 -9.82 14.44 17.69
CA ARG A 106 -10.70 14.06 18.82
C ARG A 106 -11.61 15.19 19.32
N SER A 107 -11.21 16.45 19.12
CA SER A 107 -12.00 17.62 19.55
C SER A 107 -13.14 17.99 18.59
N VAL A 108 -13.07 17.52 17.33
CA VAL A 108 -14.03 17.83 16.27
C VAL A 108 -14.81 16.62 15.77
N ALA A 109 -14.31 15.41 16.04
CA ALA A 109 -14.98 14.16 15.72
C ALA A 109 -16.05 13.79 16.76
N VAL A 110 -17.10 13.10 16.31
CA VAL A 110 -18.18 12.58 17.16
C VAL A 110 -17.83 11.25 17.83
N SER A 111 -16.81 10.54 17.33
CA SER A 111 -16.32 9.27 17.85
C SER A 111 -14.82 9.08 17.61
N GLU A 112 -14.20 8.11 18.30
CA GLU A 112 -12.81 7.72 18.07
C GLU A 112 -12.60 7.12 16.68
N GLU A 113 -13.58 6.37 16.17
CA GLU A 113 -13.57 5.82 14.81
C GLU A 113 -13.54 6.94 13.75
N GLU A 114 -14.34 7.98 13.94
CA GLU A 114 -14.35 9.14 13.03
C GLU A 114 -13.06 9.95 13.14
N ALA A 115 -12.51 10.15 14.34
CA ALA A 115 -11.19 10.76 14.51
C ALA A 115 -10.09 9.96 13.81
N THR A 116 -10.17 8.62 13.88
CA THR A 116 -9.25 7.70 13.21
C THR A 116 -9.37 7.79 11.68
N TYR A 117 -10.60 7.88 11.17
CA TYR A 117 -10.90 8.12 9.75
C TYR A 117 -10.33 9.46 9.27
N PHE A 118 -10.57 10.56 10.01
CA PHE A 118 -10.03 11.88 9.65
C PHE A 118 -8.51 11.92 9.63
N ALA A 119 -7.85 11.18 10.53
CA ALA A 119 -6.39 11.04 10.53
C ALA A 119 -5.84 10.24 9.32
N ASN A 120 -6.70 9.57 8.58
CA ASN A 120 -6.34 8.71 7.45
C ASN A 120 -6.47 9.43 6.08
N VAL A 121 -6.97 10.67 6.08
CA VAL A 121 -7.21 11.53 4.90
C VAL A 121 -6.25 12.72 4.90
#